data_AF-A0A6B0XS86-F1
#
_entry.id   AF-A0A6B0XS86-F1
#
_cell.length_a   1.000
_cell.length_b   1.000
_cell.length_c   1.000
_cell.angle_alpha   90.00
_cell.angle_beta   90.00
_cell.angle_gamma   90.00
#
_symmetry.space_group_name_H-M   'P 1'
#
loop_
_entity.id
_entity.type
_entity.pdbx_description
1 polymer ?
#
loop_
_entity_poly.entity_id
_entity_poly.type
_entity_poly.pdbx_seq_one_letter_code
_entity_poly.pdbx_strand_id
1 'polypeptide(L)'
;MRKLPYRRVVLDGEVVVHDAAGYPSFRRLQKRARLSRPLDIRRASFEAPADFYAFDLLAFDDRDLRDLPLSERRRFLRDTVPAAGPIRFSEHFEGCGETLFRQVQEMGLEGIMAKRADSRYIGGRSPDWRKIHAARQSRFVIVGFTSPAGSRAGFGALHLGAYGPADSASEAAAGDDDLALHYVGRVGTGFD
;
A
#
# COMPACT_ATOMS: atom_id res chain seq x y z
N MET A 1 21.06 -13.04 10.20
CA MET A 1 20.78 -12.68 8.79
C MET A 1 21.93 -13.17 7.94
N ARG A 2 21.67 -14.04 6.97
CA ARG A 2 22.71 -14.43 5.98
C ARG A 2 22.94 -13.22 5.08
N LYS A 3 24.20 -12.79 4.93
CA LYS A 3 24.57 -11.69 4.02
C LYS A 3 24.14 -12.09 2.61
N LEU A 4 23.51 -11.19 1.86
CA LEU A 4 23.35 -11.39 0.42
C LEU A 4 24.76 -11.52 -0.18
N PRO A 5 25.02 -12.50 -1.07
CA PRO A 5 26.36 -12.77 -1.58
C PRO A 5 26.91 -11.69 -2.53
N TYR A 6 26.25 -10.52 -2.60
CA TYR A 6 26.48 -9.46 -3.59
C TYR A 6 26.96 -8.19 -2.91
N ARG A 7 27.91 -7.46 -3.53
CA ARG A 7 28.58 -6.32 -2.87
C ARG A 7 27.72 -5.06 -2.85
N ARG A 8 26.89 -4.86 -3.87
CA ARG A 8 25.94 -3.74 -3.95
C ARG A 8 24.64 -4.22 -4.60
N VAL A 9 23.51 -3.85 -4.02
CA VAL A 9 22.18 -4.16 -4.54
C VAL A 9 21.27 -2.97 -4.28
N VAL A 10 20.46 -2.61 -5.26
CA VAL A 10 19.39 -1.61 -5.09
C VAL A 10 18.07 -2.30 -5.38
N LEU A 11 17.28 -2.47 -4.32
CA LEU A 11 15.97 -3.12 -4.37
C LEU A 11 14.88 -2.06 -4.24
N ASP A 12 13.79 -2.26 -4.97
CA ASP A 12 12.53 -1.55 -4.74
C ASP A 12 11.52 -2.54 -4.14
N GLY A 13 10.78 -2.09 -3.13
CA GLY A 13 10.00 -2.99 -2.28
C GLY A 13 9.19 -2.30 -1.20
N GLU A 14 8.44 -3.09 -0.45
CA GLU A 14 7.57 -2.64 0.64
C GLU A 14 8.04 -3.23 1.98
N VAL A 15 8.14 -2.40 3.02
CA VAL A 15 8.37 -2.89 4.39
C VAL A 15 7.02 -3.22 5.03
N VAL A 16 6.84 -4.46 5.47
CA VAL A 16 5.59 -4.96 6.02
C VAL A 16 5.80 -5.48 7.43
N VAL A 17 4.87 -5.14 8.32
CA VAL A 17 4.71 -5.81 9.62
C VAL A 17 3.39 -6.55 9.59
N HIS A 18 3.43 -7.85 9.79
CA HIS A 18 2.24 -8.69 9.78
C HIS A 18 1.48 -8.62 11.11
N ASP A 19 0.17 -8.84 11.05
CA ASP A 19 -0.65 -9.12 12.22
C ASP A 19 -0.56 -10.60 12.65
N ALA A 20 -1.39 -11.00 13.61
CA ALA A 20 -1.40 -12.38 14.12
C ALA A 20 -1.97 -13.39 13.12
N ALA A 21 -2.77 -12.95 12.14
CA ALA A 21 -3.30 -13.78 11.06
C ALA A 21 -2.33 -13.87 9.86
N GLY A 22 -1.23 -13.12 9.90
CA GLY A 22 -0.23 -13.07 8.84
C GLY A 22 -0.51 -12.02 7.76
N TYR A 23 -1.50 -11.14 7.94
CA TYR A 23 -1.82 -10.10 6.96
C TYR A 23 -1.00 -8.81 7.20
N PRO A 24 -0.68 -8.05 6.14
CA PRO A 24 -0.01 -6.76 6.28
C PRO A 24 -0.79 -5.78 7.18
N SER A 25 -0.12 -5.15 8.14
CA SER A 25 -0.74 -4.20 9.07
C SER A 25 0.00 -2.86 9.10
N PHE A 26 -0.56 -1.87 8.39
CA PHE A 26 -0.01 -0.51 8.35
C PHE A 26 0.09 0.12 9.74
N ARG A 27 -0.91 -0.11 10.61
CA ARG A 27 -0.90 0.38 12.00
C ARG A 27 0.29 -0.17 12.79
N ARG A 28 0.61 -1.46 12.63
CA ARG A 28 1.75 -2.08 13.32
C ARG A 28 3.08 -1.56 12.79
N LEU A 29 3.20 -1.41 11.46
CA LEU A 29 4.36 -0.78 10.82
C LEU A 29 4.58 0.63 11.36
N GLN A 30 3.54 1.48 11.40
CA GLN A 30 3.63 2.84 11.89
C GLN A 30 4.06 2.88 13.36
N LYS A 31 3.50 2.02 14.22
CA LYS A 31 3.91 1.90 15.63
C LYS A 31 5.39 1.53 15.74
N ARG A 32 5.87 0.58 14.92
CA ARG A 32 7.26 0.15 14.89
C ARG A 32 8.19 1.27 14.43
N ALA A 33 7.82 2.01 13.38
CA ALA A 33 8.62 3.08 12.79
C ALA A 33 8.83 4.29 13.74
N ARG A 34 7.92 4.50 14.70
CA ARG A 34 8.01 5.59 15.70
C ARG A 34 8.91 5.26 16.89
N LEU A 35 9.44 4.02 17.00
CA LEU A 35 10.34 3.65 18.09
C LEU A 35 11.72 4.27 17.91
N SER A 36 12.21 4.96 18.95
CA SER A 36 13.53 5.61 18.95
C SER A 36 14.51 5.02 19.96
N ARG A 37 14.02 4.36 21.02
CA ARG A 37 14.86 3.78 22.07
C ARG A 37 15.45 2.43 21.60
N PRO A 38 16.78 2.23 21.68
CA PRO A 38 17.42 0.99 21.19
C PRO A 38 16.85 -0.31 21.78
N LEU A 39 16.51 -0.31 23.08
CA LEU A 39 15.92 -1.48 23.73
C LEU A 39 14.53 -1.83 23.19
N ASP A 40 13.69 -0.82 22.96
CA ASP A 40 12.34 -1.01 22.42
C ASP A 40 12.39 -1.47 20.96
N ILE A 41 13.33 -0.93 20.16
CA ILE A 41 13.57 -1.38 18.78
C ILE A 41 14.00 -2.85 18.75
N ARG A 42 14.94 -3.24 19.64
CA ARG A 42 15.41 -4.62 19.74
C ARG A 42 14.32 -5.57 20.18
N ARG A 43 13.49 -5.18 21.15
CA ARG A 43 12.33 -5.96 21.59
C ARG A 43 11.34 -6.14 20.44
N ALA A 44 11.00 -5.05 19.76
CA ALA A 44 10.08 -5.07 18.64
C ALA A 44 10.58 -5.97 17.51
N SER A 45 11.89 -6.10 17.25
CA SER A 45 12.39 -7.00 16.20
C SER A 45 12.01 -8.47 16.39
N PHE A 46 11.66 -8.88 17.61
CA PHE A 46 11.14 -10.21 17.90
C PHE A 46 9.60 -10.25 17.96
N GLU A 47 8.97 -9.26 18.60
CA GLU A 47 7.51 -9.26 18.81
C GLU A 47 6.69 -8.83 17.58
N ALA A 48 7.27 -7.98 16.74
CA ALA A 48 6.63 -7.43 15.54
C ALA A 48 7.67 -7.30 14.42
N PRO A 49 8.24 -8.42 13.94
CA PRO A 49 9.28 -8.39 12.91
C PRO A 49 8.79 -7.64 11.67
N ALA A 50 9.71 -6.93 11.03
CA ALA A 50 9.47 -6.28 9.75
C ALA A 50 10.12 -7.12 8.65
N ASP A 51 9.34 -7.45 7.64
CA ASP A 51 9.78 -8.08 6.40
C ASP A 51 9.85 -7.02 5.30
N PHE A 52 10.82 -7.12 4.39
CA PHE A 52 10.93 -6.30 3.20
C PHE A 52 10.58 -7.14 1.98
N TYR A 53 9.44 -6.87 1.36
CA TYR A 53 8.97 -7.52 0.14
C TYR A 53 9.51 -6.78 -1.08
N ALA A 54 10.61 -7.29 -1.62
CA ALA A 54 11.22 -6.76 -2.84
C ALA A 54 10.38 -7.15 -4.06
N PHE A 55 10.00 -6.17 -4.88
CA PHE A 55 9.24 -6.38 -6.11
C PHE A 55 10.01 -5.95 -7.37
N ASP A 56 11.12 -5.23 -7.25
CA ASP A 56 12.00 -4.88 -8.39
C ASP A 56 13.48 -4.86 -7.97
N LEU A 57 14.37 -5.04 -8.94
CA LEU A 57 15.83 -4.96 -8.80
C LEU A 57 16.36 -3.89 -9.76
N LEU A 58 16.83 -2.78 -9.21
CA LEU A 58 17.20 -1.59 -9.98
C LEU A 58 18.68 -1.59 -10.37
N ALA A 59 19.54 -2.14 -9.50
CA ALA A 59 20.96 -2.28 -9.76
C ALA A 59 21.54 -3.46 -8.99
N PHE A 60 22.58 -4.05 -9.58
CA PHE A 60 23.31 -5.19 -9.04
C PHE A 60 24.79 -5.04 -9.35
N ASP A 61 25.63 -5.08 -8.31
CA ASP A 61 27.06 -4.78 -8.35
C ASP A 61 27.41 -3.44 -9.03
N ASP A 62 27.85 -3.45 -10.28
CA ASP A 62 28.21 -2.28 -11.10
C ASP A 62 27.26 -2.06 -12.28
N ARG A 63 26.16 -2.82 -12.35
CA ARG A 63 25.19 -2.78 -13.45
C ARG A 63 23.91 -2.05 -13.03
N ASP A 64 23.54 -1.05 -13.80
CA ASP A 64 22.19 -0.47 -13.80
C ASP A 64 21.26 -1.37 -14.61
N LEU A 65 20.14 -1.78 -14.01
CA LEU A 65 19.18 -2.70 -14.62
C LEU A 65 17.88 -1.99 -15.03
N ARG A 66 17.74 -0.69 -14.76
CA ARG A 66 16.48 0.06 -15.00
C ARG A 66 16.04 0.08 -16.46
N ASP A 67 16.98 -0.02 -17.39
CA ASP A 67 16.69 -0.09 -18.84
C ASP A 67 16.22 -1.46 -19.32
N LEU A 68 16.36 -2.51 -18.51
CA LEU A 68 15.86 -3.84 -18.84
C LEU A 68 14.33 -3.91 -18.68
N PRO A 69 13.64 -4.80 -19.42
CA PRO A 69 12.24 -5.13 -19.16
C PRO A 69 11.99 -5.59 -17.71
N LEU A 70 10.81 -5.27 -17.16
CA LEU A 70 10.43 -5.69 -15.80
C LEU A 70 10.54 -7.20 -15.61
N SER A 71 10.15 -8.01 -16.61
CA SER A 71 10.27 -9.47 -16.57
C SER A 71 11.72 -9.94 -16.33
N GLU A 72 12.70 -9.29 -16.96
CA GLU A 72 14.12 -9.61 -16.76
C GLU A 72 14.61 -9.16 -15.39
N ARG A 73 14.25 -7.94 -14.95
CA ARG A 73 14.60 -7.44 -13.60
C ARG A 73 14.03 -8.35 -12.51
N ARG A 74 12.80 -8.84 -12.70
CA ARG A 74 12.13 -9.80 -11.81
C ARG A 74 12.82 -11.16 -11.77
N ARG A 75 13.32 -11.65 -12.90
CA ARG A 75 14.13 -12.88 -12.96
C ARG A 75 15.41 -12.71 -12.12
N PHE A 76 16.18 -11.65 -12.37
CA PHE A 76 17.39 -11.38 -11.59
C PHE A 76 17.10 -11.18 -10.10
N LEU A 77 15.99 -10.52 -9.77
CA LEU A 77 15.54 -10.36 -8.39
C LEU A 77 15.31 -11.71 -7.71
N ARG A 78 14.64 -12.66 -8.39
CA ARG A 78 14.36 -13.99 -7.85
C ARG A 78 15.65 -14.75 -7.52
N ASP A 79 16.66 -14.65 -8.39
CA ASP A 79 17.97 -15.28 -8.19
C ASP A 79 18.80 -14.57 -7.11
N THR A 80 18.50 -13.29 -6.85
CA THR A 80 19.19 -12.45 -5.87
C THR A 80 18.65 -12.64 -4.45
N VAL A 81 17.33 -12.77 -4.30
CA VAL A 81 16.67 -12.83 -2.99
C VAL A 81 16.69 -14.27 -2.42
N PRO A 82 17.25 -14.49 -1.22
CA PRO A 82 17.27 -15.80 -0.59
C PRO A 82 15.86 -16.33 -0.31
N ALA A 83 15.70 -17.66 -0.34
CA ALA A 83 14.42 -18.32 -0.03
C ALA A 83 13.91 -18.08 1.39
N ALA A 84 14.80 -17.71 2.33
CA ALA A 84 14.46 -17.47 3.72
C ALA A 84 15.14 -16.23 4.27
N GLY A 85 14.43 -15.53 5.14
CA GLY A 85 14.92 -14.34 5.82
C GLY A 85 13.91 -13.19 5.76
N PRO A 86 14.32 -12.01 6.25
CA PRO A 86 13.46 -10.84 6.33
C PRO A 86 13.36 -10.08 5.00
N ILE A 87 14.18 -10.41 3.99
CA ILE A 87 14.00 -9.91 2.62
C ILE A 87 13.29 -11.02 1.85
N ARG A 88 12.13 -10.70 1.28
CA ARG A 88 11.24 -11.66 0.59
C ARG A 88 11.02 -11.22 -0.84
N PHE A 89 10.98 -12.19 -1.74
CA PHE A 89 10.53 -11.95 -3.10
C PHE A 89 9.01 -11.76 -3.09
N SER A 90 8.52 -10.62 -3.59
CA SER A 90 7.09 -10.38 -3.78
C SER A 90 6.62 -11.17 -5.00
N GLU A 91 5.74 -12.16 -4.84
CA GLU A 91 5.28 -12.97 -5.97
C GLU A 91 4.42 -12.18 -6.98
N HIS A 92 4.36 -12.68 -8.20
CA HIS A 92 3.54 -12.12 -9.28
C HIS A 92 2.88 -13.22 -10.08
N PHE A 93 1.79 -12.88 -10.74
CA PHE A 93 0.96 -13.83 -11.47
C PHE A 93 0.63 -13.27 -12.85
N GLU A 94 0.98 -14.00 -13.90
CA GLU A 94 0.72 -13.62 -15.28
C GLU A 94 -0.65 -14.16 -15.74
N GLY A 95 -1.41 -13.35 -16.49
CA GLY A 95 -2.66 -13.77 -17.12
C GLY A 95 -3.89 -13.95 -16.21
N CYS A 96 -3.75 -13.87 -14.89
CA CYS A 96 -4.84 -14.12 -13.93
C CYS A 96 -5.13 -12.95 -12.98
N GLY A 97 -4.92 -11.71 -13.46
CA GLY A 97 -5.09 -10.48 -12.68
C GLY A 97 -6.49 -10.31 -12.07
N GLU A 98 -7.56 -10.64 -12.79
CA GLU A 98 -8.94 -10.55 -12.28
C GLU A 98 -9.22 -11.57 -11.17
N THR A 99 -8.72 -12.80 -11.32
CA THR A 99 -8.84 -13.83 -10.28
C THR A 99 -8.06 -13.44 -9.04
N LEU A 100 -6.83 -12.94 -9.20
CA LEU A 100 -6.04 -12.41 -8.10
C LEU A 100 -6.76 -11.26 -7.39
N PHE A 101 -7.36 -10.35 -8.16
CA PHE A 101 -8.10 -9.22 -7.60
C PHE A 101 -9.30 -9.68 -6.75
N ARG A 102 -10.11 -10.62 -7.25
CA ARG A 102 -11.23 -11.20 -6.49
C ARG A 102 -10.75 -11.83 -5.18
N GLN A 103 -9.66 -12.58 -5.20
CA GLN A 103 -9.09 -13.18 -3.99
C GLN A 103 -8.63 -12.12 -2.98
N VAL A 104 -7.96 -11.06 -3.45
CA VAL A 104 -7.51 -9.93 -2.62
C VAL A 104 -8.71 -9.23 -1.96
N GLN A 105 -9.85 -9.11 -2.65
CA GLN A 105 -11.09 -8.58 -2.08
C GLN A 105 -11.64 -9.49 -0.98
N GLU A 106 -11.72 -10.81 -1.22
CA GLU A 106 -12.19 -11.79 -0.23
C GLU A 106 -11.31 -11.81 1.03
N MET A 107 -10.00 -11.61 0.86
CA MET A 107 -9.04 -11.51 1.97
C MET A 107 -9.07 -10.15 2.69
N GLY A 108 -9.85 -9.18 2.21
CA GLY A 108 -9.92 -7.84 2.79
C GLY A 108 -8.62 -7.04 2.67
N LEU A 109 -7.79 -7.34 1.66
CA LEU A 109 -6.53 -6.66 1.40
C LEU A 109 -6.74 -5.36 0.60
N GLU A 110 -5.73 -4.49 0.55
CA GLU A 110 -5.85 -3.16 -0.05
C GLU A 110 -6.18 -3.18 -1.55
N GLY A 111 -5.58 -4.11 -2.29
CA GLY A 111 -5.64 -4.13 -3.75
C GLY A 111 -4.46 -4.87 -4.37
N ILE A 112 -4.29 -4.69 -5.68
CA ILE A 112 -3.20 -5.26 -6.47
C ILE A 112 -2.42 -4.17 -7.21
N MET A 113 -1.19 -4.50 -7.60
CA MET A 113 -0.38 -3.69 -8.52
C MET A 113 -0.26 -4.43 -9.85
N ALA A 114 -0.87 -3.88 -10.90
CA ALA A 114 -0.66 -4.35 -12.27
C ALA A 114 0.57 -3.63 -12.85
N LYS A 115 1.53 -4.39 -13.39
CA LYS A 115 2.75 -3.84 -13.97
C LYS A 115 2.96 -4.40 -15.38
N ARG A 116 3.30 -3.55 -16.36
CA ARG A 116 3.56 -4.01 -17.73
C ARG A 116 4.90 -4.75 -17.80
N ALA A 117 4.89 -6.00 -18.25
CA ALA A 117 6.04 -6.90 -18.18
C ALA A 117 7.25 -6.43 -19.01
N ASP A 118 7.01 -5.75 -20.13
CA ASP A 118 8.05 -5.24 -21.03
C ASP A 118 8.52 -3.81 -20.66
N SER A 119 8.01 -3.22 -19.58
CA SER A 119 8.33 -1.84 -19.20
C SER A 119 9.72 -1.69 -18.56
N ARG A 120 10.38 -0.59 -18.89
CA ARG A 120 11.57 -0.11 -18.17
C ARG A 120 11.16 0.50 -16.82
N TYR A 121 12.11 0.62 -15.90
CA TYR A 121 11.88 1.33 -14.66
C TYR A 121 11.98 2.84 -14.89
N ILE A 122 10.90 3.56 -14.61
CA ILE A 122 10.85 5.02 -14.69
C ILE A 122 10.57 5.54 -13.27
N GLY A 123 11.45 6.41 -12.78
CA GLY A 123 11.24 7.07 -11.48
C GLY A 123 10.01 7.97 -11.52
N GLY A 124 9.16 7.89 -10.49
CA GLY A 124 7.94 8.68 -10.38
C GLY A 124 6.70 7.95 -10.94
N ARG A 125 5.67 8.74 -11.31
CA ARG A 125 4.40 8.18 -11.76
C ARG A 125 4.52 7.67 -13.20
N SER A 126 4.18 6.41 -13.42
CA SER A 126 4.20 5.76 -14.74
C SER A 126 2.84 5.10 -15.03
N PRO A 127 2.34 5.15 -16.28
CA PRO A 127 1.15 4.41 -16.68
C PRO A 127 1.37 2.88 -16.71
N ASP A 128 2.63 2.46 -16.66
CA ASP A 128 3.05 1.07 -16.73
C ASP A 128 2.81 0.33 -15.41
N TRP A 129 2.63 1.07 -14.32
CA TRP A 129 2.33 0.58 -12.98
C TRP A 129 0.99 1.14 -12.55
N ARG A 130 -0.01 0.28 -12.41
CA ARG A 130 -1.37 0.65 -12.05
C ARG A 130 -1.75 0.02 -10.73
N LYS A 131 -2.05 0.86 -9.74
CA LYS A 131 -2.65 0.43 -8.48
C LYS A 131 -4.15 0.24 -8.68
N ILE A 132 -4.65 -0.93 -8.33
CA ILE A 132 -6.06 -1.30 -8.44
C ILE A 132 -6.55 -1.62 -7.02
N HIS A 133 -7.33 -0.73 -6.44
CA HIS A 133 -7.81 -0.85 -5.07
C HIS A 133 -8.99 -1.81 -4.96
N ALA A 134 -8.92 -2.73 -3.99
CA ALA A 134 -9.97 -3.69 -3.66
C ALA A 134 -11.04 -3.08 -2.73
N ALA A 135 -10.63 -2.14 -1.87
CA ALA A 135 -11.55 -1.39 -1.01
C ALA A 135 -12.28 -0.30 -1.79
N ARG A 136 -13.58 -0.14 -1.52
CA ARG A 136 -14.36 1.03 -1.97
C ARG A 136 -13.83 2.28 -1.27
N GLN A 137 -13.03 3.06 -1.99
CA GLN A 137 -12.63 4.40 -1.58
C GLN A 137 -13.44 5.41 -2.37
N SER A 138 -13.90 6.46 -1.70
CA SER A 138 -14.52 7.61 -2.35
C SER A 138 -13.93 8.89 -1.78
N ARG A 139 -14.11 9.99 -2.52
CA ARG A 139 -13.77 11.33 -2.04
C ARG A 139 -14.98 11.90 -1.33
N PHE A 140 -14.72 12.51 -0.18
CA PHE A 140 -15.75 13.13 0.63
C PHE A 140 -15.35 14.57 0.97
N VAL A 141 -16.33 15.44 1.08
CA VAL A 141 -16.17 16.79 1.61
C VAL A 141 -16.21 16.72 3.13
N ILE A 142 -15.30 17.39 3.82
CA ILE A 142 -15.41 17.56 5.27
C ILE A 142 -16.45 18.65 5.54
N VAL A 143 -17.56 18.28 6.16
CA VAL A 143 -18.69 19.19 6.43
C VAL A 143 -18.80 19.60 7.90
N GLY A 144 -17.91 19.09 8.75
CA GLY A 144 -17.85 19.44 10.16
C GLY A 144 -16.87 18.57 10.93
N PHE A 145 -16.71 18.83 12.22
CA PHE A 145 -15.89 18.02 13.13
C PHE A 145 -16.48 17.99 14.54
N THR A 146 -16.12 16.97 15.33
CA THR A 146 -16.39 16.96 16.77
C THR A 146 -15.15 17.31 17.57
N SER A 147 -15.33 17.95 18.72
CA SER A 147 -14.26 18.10 19.71
C SER A 147 -13.69 16.74 20.14
N PRO A 148 -12.41 16.68 20.51
CA PRO A 148 -11.82 15.44 21.01
C PRO A 148 -12.37 15.13 22.40
N ALA A 149 -12.43 13.84 22.75
CA ALA A 149 -12.83 13.38 24.08
C ALA A 149 -11.61 12.86 24.86
N GLY A 150 -11.54 13.16 26.16
CA GLY A 150 -10.45 12.74 27.04
C GLY A 150 -9.15 13.48 26.79
N SER A 151 -8.02 12.75 26.78
CA SER A 151 -6.67 13.32 26.65
C SER A 151 -6.18 13.51 25.21
N ARG A 152 -7.03 13.31 24.19
CA ARG A 152 -6.65 13.50 22.79
C ARG A 152 -6.63 14.98 22.42
N ALA A 153 -5.59 15.41 21.70
CA ALA A 153 -5.55 16.70 21.01
C ALA A 153 -6.06 16.51 19.55
N GLY A 154 -6.54 17.58 18.92
CA GLY A 154 -7.04 17.56 17.53
C GLY A 154 -8.54 17.28 17.41
N PHE A 155 -8.96 16.65 16.32
CA PHE A 155 -10.38 16.34 16.05
C PHE A 155 -10.81 15.04 16.74
N GLY A 156 -12.03 15.02 17.32
CA GLY A 156 -12.67 13.79 17.77
C GLY A 156 -13.16 12.93 16.59
N ALA A 157 -13.74 13.58 15.58
CA ALA A 157 -14.12 12.98 14.30
C ALA A 157 -14.31 14.06 13.23
N LEU A 158 -14.13 13.70 11.96
CA LEU A 158 -14.52 14.51 10.81
C LEU A 158 -15.86 14.00 10.26
N HIS A 159 -16.80 14.91 10.07
CA HIS A 159 -18.08 14.65 9.41
C HIS A 159 -17.91 14.80 7.89
N LEU A 160 -18.45 13.84 7.14
CA LEU A 160 -18.23 13.66 5.72
C LEU A 160 -19.53 13.88 4.94
N GLY A 161 -19.44 14.59 3.83
CA GLY A 161 -20.49 14.73 2.83
C GLY A 161 -20.02 14.26 1.46
N ALA A 162 -20.96 13.90 0.59
CA ALA A 162 -20.72 13.59 -0.81
C ALA A 162 -21.68 14.38 -1.69
N TYR A 163 -21.18 14.90 -2.81
CA TYR A 163 -22.03 15.48 -3.84
C TYR A 163 -22.74 14.37 -4.60
N GLY A 164 -24.05 14.49 -4.76
CA GLY A 164 -24.89 13.59 -5.53
C GLY A 164 -26.15 14.30 -6.02
N PRO A 165 -26.88 13.71 -6.98
CA PRO A 165 -28.13 14.29 -7.47
C PRO A 165 -29.08 14.58 -6.30
N ALA A 166 -29.78 15.71 -6.37
CA ALA A 166 -30.67 16.20 -5.32
C ALA A 166 -31.79 15.19 -4.96
N ASP A 167 -32.19 14.35 -5.91
CA ASP A 167 -33.15 13.26 -5.73
C ASP A 167 -32.54 11.91 -6.14
N SER A 168 -32.17 11.07 -5.18
CA SER A 168 -31.71 9.69 -5.45
C SER A 168 -32.82 8.73 -5.93
N ALA A 169 -33.93 9.26 -6.45
CA ALA A 169 -35.05 8.50 -7.01
C ALA A 169 -35.17 8.64 -8.54
N SER A 170 -34.29 9.40 -9.20
CA SER A 170 -34.37 9.64 -10.64
C SER A 170 -32.99 9.54 -11.29
N GLU A 171 -32.78 8.49 -12.08
CA GLU A 171 -31.60 8.26 -12.95
C GLU A 171 -31.59 9.20 -14.17
N ALA A 172 -31.90 10.49 -13.99
CA ALA A 172 -31.79 11.49 -15.05
C ALA A 172 -30.54 12.34 -14.83
N ALA A 173 -29.76 12.49 -15.89
CA ALA A 173 -28.48 13.18 -15.92
C ALA A 173 -28.57 14.61 -15.36
N ALA A 174 -28.10 14.81 -14.14
CA ALA A 174 -27.91 16.12 -13.54
C ALA A 174 -26.72 16.83 -14.20
N GLY A 175 -26.94 18.07 -14.66
CA GLY A 175 -25.85 18.99 -15.02
C GLY A 175 -25.03 19.40 -13.79
N ASP A 176 -23.86 19.99 -14.01
CA ASP A 176 -22.88 20.33 -12.95
C ASP A 176 -23.45 21.25 -11.84
N ASP A 177 -24.54 21.97 -12.11
CA ASP A 177 -25.21 22.88 -11.17
C ASP A 177 -26.24 22.22 -10.23
N ASP A 178 -26.52 20.91 -10.36
CA ASP A 178 -27.60 20.22 -9.63
C ASP A 178 -27.10 19.20 -8.59
N LEU A 179 -25.82 19.31 -8.19
CA LEU A 179 -25.21 18.45 -7.19
C LEU A 179 -25.48 18.99 -5.77
N ALA A 180 -26.34 18.29 -5.03
CA ALA A 180 -26.57 18.57 -3.62
C ALA A 180 -25.51 17.86 -2.75
N LEU A 181 -25.09 18.53 -1.67
CA LEU A 181 -24.17 17.96 -0.68
C LEU A 181 -24.96 17.14 0.34
N HIS A 182 -24.79 15.82 0.31
CA HIS A 182 -25.46 14.89 1.21
C HIS A 182 -24.52 14.46 2.32
N TYR A 183 -24.99 14.45 3.57
CA TYR A 183 -24.22 13.91 4.69
C TYR A 183 -24.13 12.37 4.57
N VAL A 184 -22.92 11.82 4.64
CA VAL A 184 -22.67 10.38 4.43
C VAL A 184 -22.02 9.68 5.62
N GLY A 185 -21.66 10.42 6.68
CA GLY A 185 -21.18 9.81 7.92
C GLY A 185 -20.05 10.58 8.59
N ARG A 186 -19.33 9.93 9.50
CA ARG A 186 -18.17 10.52 10.19
C ARG A 186 -17.03 9.52 10.35
N VAL A 187 -15.79 10.02 10.39
CA VAL A 187 -14.57 9.24 10.62
C VAL A 187 -13.83 9.77 11.85
N GLY A 188 -13.60 8.91 12.84
CA GLY A 188 -13.04 9.26 14.16
C GLY A 188 -11.60 8.80 14.40
N THR A 189 -10.93 8.28 13.36
CA THR A 189 -9.59 7.69 13.46
C THR A 189 -8.76 8.05 12.22
N GLY A 190 -7.43 7.98 12.32
CA GLY A 190 -6.52 8.23 11.19
C GLY A 190 -5.93 9.65 11.10
N PHE A 191 -6.10 10.45 12.14
CA PHE A 191 -5.52 11.80 12.26
C PHE A 191 -4.54 11.81 13.45
N ASP A 192 -3.33 12.38 13.24
CA ASP A 192 -2.27 12.57 14.25
C ASP A 192 -2.28 14.01 14.79
#